data_AF-A0A1G0HDF8-F1
#
_entry.id   AF-A0A1G0HDF8-F1
#
_cell.length_a   1.000
_cell.length_b   1.000
_cell.length_c   1.000
_cell.angle_alpha   90.00
_cell.angle_beta   90.00
_cell.angle_gamma   90.00
#
_symmetry.space_group_name_H-M   'P 1'
#
loop_
_entity.id
_entity.type
_entity.pdbx_description
1 polymer ?
#
loop_
_entity_poly.entity_id
_entity_poly.type
_entity_poly.pdbx_seq_one_letter_code
_entity_poly.pdbx_strand_id
1 'polypeptide(L)'
;MMQRFFILYFLLPIVTFFLMGCQPKLTYSYLMTHPAALEKQVMYCQRITDPDNTDCRTALRAMTDFMTLAREQQFDPERFGKKIMQAEEACVETRENMLQARQHYETVQNKQNIADVDKLKEYYHVAQRAYQIQREQVHILLAVVSLSSPE
;
A
#
# COMPACT_ATOMS: atom_id res chain seq x y z
N MET A 1 2.95 51.34 14.08
CA MET A 1 1.83 50.40 14.32
C MET A 1 1.22 49.81 13.04
N MET A 2 1.62 50.23 11.83
CA MET A 2 1.05 49.72 10.55
C MET A 2 1.78 48.52 9.93
N GLN A 3 3.01 48.19 10.34
CA GLN A 3 3.86 47.21 9.65
C GLN A 3 3.56 45.74 10.03
N ARG A 4 2.85 45.50 11.14
CA ARG A 4 2.48 44.15 11.60
C ARG A 4 1.21 43.60 10.94
N PHE A 5 0.33 44.47 10.45
CA PHE A 5 -0.92 44.06 9.80
C PHE A 5 -0.71 43.61 8.34
N PHE A 6 0.29 44.14 7.64
CA PHE A 6 0.57 43.79 6.25
C PHE A 6 1.11 42.36 6.09
N ILE A 7 1.90 41.88 7.05
CA ILE A 7 2.52 40.55 7.02
C ILE A 7 1.45 39.45 7.23
N LEU A 8 0.47 39.70 8.10
CA LEU A 8 -0.64 38.76 8.34
C LEU A 8 -1.59 38.63 7.14
N TYR A 9 -1.82 39.73 6.42
CA TYR A 9 -2.69 39.74 5.24
C TYR A 9 -2.05 39.05 4.03
N PHE A 10 -0.72 39.06 3.93
CA PHE A 10 0.03 38.42 2.84
C PHE A 10 0.30 36.93 3.07
N LEU A 11 0.38 36.48 4.33
CA LEU A 11 0.61 35.06 4.67
C LEU A 11 -0.66 34.19 4.63
N LEU A 12 -1.84 34.77 4.85
CA LEU A 12 -3.10 34.03 4.87
C LEU A 12 -3.49 33.36 3.53
N PRO A 13 -3.32 33.99 2.34
CA PRO A 13 -3.68 33.36 1.07
C PRO A 13 -2.66 32.30 0.59
N ILE A 14 -1.43 32.31 1.11
CA ILE A 14 -0.38 31.35 0.73
C ILE A 14 -0.66 29.98 1.37
N VAL A 15 -1.19 29.96 2.60
CA VAL A 15 -1.53 28.71 3.31
C VAL A 15 -2.72 28.00 2.65
N THR A 16 -3.67 28.73 2.05
CA THR A 16 -4.83 28.13 1.37
C THR A 16 -4.47 27.45 0.04
N PHE A 17 -3.38 27.84 -0.63
CA PHE A 17 -2.98 27.21 -1.90
C PHE A 17 -2.29 25.85 -1.71
N PHE A 18 -1.69 25.60 -0.53
CA PHE A 18 -1.08 24.30 -0.21
C PHE A 18 -2.09 23.19 0.13
N LEU A 19 -3.38 23.51 0.24
CA LEU A 19 -4.46 22.54 0.45
C LEU A 19 -5.07 22.01 -0.86
N MET A 20 -4.51 22.34 -2.03
CA MET A 20 -4.88 21.65 -3.27
C MET A 20 -4.53 20.17 -3.13
N GLY A 21 -5.58 19.39 -2.86
CA GLY A 21 -5.51 18.01 -2.40
C GLY A 21 -4.72 17.13 -3.34
N CYS A 22 -3.73 16.45 -2.79
CA CYS A 22 -3.17 15.26 -3.40
C CYS A 22 -4.28 14.19 -3.36
N GLN A 23 -5.08 14.08 -4.42
CA GLN A 23 -6.00 12.96 -4.53
C GLN A 23 -5.13 11.69 -4.64
N PRO A 24 -5.21 10.76 -3.68
CA PRO A 24 -4.42 9.55 -3.73
C PRO A 24 -4.84 8.77 -4.97
N LYS A 25 -3.86 8.41 -5.80
CA LYS A 25 -4.10 7.50 -6.92
C LYS A 25 -4.71 6.21 -6.35
N LEU A 26 -5.87 5.80 -6.88
CA LEU A 26 -6.56 4.57 -6.46
C LEU A 26 -5.74 3.35 -6.92
N THR A 27 -4.83 2.90 -6.07
CA THR A 27 -4.04 1.70 -6.32
C THR A 27 -4.83 0.45 -5.96
N TYR A 28 -4.46 -0.68 -6.55
CA TYR A 28 -5.03 -1.99 -6.21
C TYR A 28 -4.95 -2.27 -4.70
N SER A 29 -3.76 -2.08 -4.11
CA SER A 29 -3.52 -2.33 -2.69
C SER A 29 -4.39 -1.46 -1.77
N TYR A 30 -4.57 -0.19 -2.12
CA TYR A 30 -5.47 0.71 -1.40
C TYR A 30 -6.93 0.21 -1.46
N LEU A 31 -7.40 -0.16 -2.65
CA LEU A 31 -8.75 -0.65 -2.86
C LEU A 31 -9.03 -1.95 -2.09
N MET A 32 -8.09 -2.91 -2.13
CA MET A 32 -8.20 -4.19 -1.42
C MET A 32 -8.21 -4.05 0.11
N THR A 33 -7.66 -2.95 0.64
CA THR A 33 -7.60 -2.66 2.08
C THR A 33 -8.68 -1.67 2.55
N HIS A 34 -9.44 -1.06 1.62
CA HIS A 34 -10.49 -0.07 1.94
C HIS A 34 -11.80 -0.38 1.18
N PRO A 35 -12.61 -1.36 1.64
CA PRO A 35 -13.71 -1.85 0.82
C PRO A 35 -14.84 -0.85 0.56
N ALA A 36 -15.07 0.12 1.45
CA ALA A 36 -15.97 1.23 1.15
C ALA A 36 -15.50 2.08 -0.04
N ALA A 37 -14.18 2.31 -0.17
CA ALA A 37 -13.61 3.01 -1.32
C ALA A 37 -13.68 2.15 -2.59
N LEU A 38 -13.47 0.83 -2.46
CA LEU A 38 -13.63 -0.12 -3.55
C LEU A 38 -15.06 -0.18 -4.08
N GLU A 39 -16.05 -0.30 -3.20
CA GLU A 39 -17.46 -0.31 -3.57
C GLU A 39 -17.86 0.97 -4.30
N LYS A 40 -17.47 2.13 -3.74
CA LYS A 40 -17.72 3.44 -4.37
C LYS A 40 -17.08 3.54 -5.75
N GLN A 41 -15.84 3.09 -5.91
CA GLN A 41 -15.15 3.13 -7.19
C GLN A 41 -15.79 2.19 -8.21
N VAL A 42 -16.22 0.99 -7.81
CA VAL A 42 -16.94 0.08 -8.71
C VAL A 42 -18.28 0.65 -9.14
N MET A 43 -19.06 1.23 -8.22
CA MET A 43 -20.31 1.91 -8.57
C MET A 43 -20.09 3.07 -9.56
N TYR A 44 -19.01 3.83 -9.40
CA TYR A 44 -18.62 4.87 -10.34
C TYR A 44 -18.30 4.28 -11.72
N CYS A 45 -17.52 3.20 -11.76
CA CYS A 45 -17.13 2.54 -13.00
C CYS A 45 -18.30 1.90 -13.76
N GLN A 46 -19.35 1.45 -13.07
CA GLN A 46 -20.58 0.97 -13.70
C GLN A 46 -21.36 2.08 -14.43
N ARG A 47 -21.13 3.35 -14.07
CA ARG A 47 -21.79 4.52 -14.69
C ARG A 47 -21.00 5.10 -15.85
N ILE A 48 -19.78 4.64 -16.08
CA ILE A 48 -18.87 5.16 -17.10
C ILE A 48 -18.77 4.18 -18.25
N THR A 49 -18.94 4.70 -19.46
CA THR A 49 -18.88 3.91 -20.69
C THR A 49 -17.48 3.80 -21.28
N ASP A 50 -16.48 4.47 -20.69
CA ASP A 50 -15.10 4.46 -21.15
C ASP A 50 -14.41 3.12 -20.81
N PRO A 51 -14.16 2.24 -21.79
CA PRO A 51 -13.51 0.95 -21.57
C PRO A 51 -12.00 1.08 -21.28
N ASP A 52 -11.39 2.22 -21.61
CA ASP A 52 -9.97 2.45 -21.47
C ASP A 52 -9.58 3.04 -20.10
N ASN A 53 -10.57 3.34 -19.25
CA ASN A 53 -10.33 3.85 -17.90
C ASN A 53 -9.55 2.83 -17.04
N THR A 54 -8.28 3.13 -16.79
CA THR A 54 -7.33 2.27 -16.06
C THR A 54 -7.71 2.06 -14.61
N ASP A 55 -8.32 3.07 -13.99
CA ASP A 55 -8.76 3.02 -12.60
C ASP A 55 -9.96 2.10 -12.46
N CYS A 56 -10.84 2.07 -13.46
CA CYS A 56 -11.95 1.14 -13.51
C CYS A 56 -11.52 -0.30 -13.72
N ARG A 57 -10.54 -0.55 -14.60
CA ARG A 57 -9.95 -1.90 -14.72
C ARG A 57 -9.34 -2.36 -13.39
N THR A 58 -8.66 -1.47 -12.69
CA THR A 58 -8.04 -1.76 -11.38
C THR A 58 -9.11 -2.06 -10.33
N ALA A 59 -10.17 -1.25 -10.25
CA ALA A 59 -11.25 -1.42 -9.28
C ALA A 59 -12.09 -2.68 -9.52
N LEU A 60 -12.43 -2.99 -10.76
CA LEU A 60 -13.17 -4.21 -11.09
C LEU A 60 -12.36 -5.47 -10.79
N ARG A 61 -11.05 -5.43 -11.05
CA ARG A 61 -10.13 -6.52 -10.65
C ARG A 61 -10.07 -6.66 -9.13
N ALA A 62 -9.84 -5.56 -8.41
CA ALA A 62 -9.81 -5.57 -6.95
C ALA A 62 -11.12 -6.10 -6.35
N MET A 63 -12.28 -5.73 -6.89
CA MET A 63 -13.57 -6.25 -6.44
C MET A 63 -13.70 -7.75 -6.65
N THR A 64 -13.28 -8.26 -7.81
CA THR A 64 -13.32 -9.69 -8.10
C THR A 64 -12.44 -10.48 -7.12
N ASP A 65 -11.22 -10.00 -6.88
CA ASP A 65 -10.27 -10.62 -5.96
C ASP A 65 -10.78 -10.55 -4.51
N PHE A 66 -11.29 -9.39 -4.09
CA PHE A 66 -11.87 -9.20 -2.76
C PHE A 66 -13.04 -10.15 -2.51
N MET A 67 -13.99 -10.26 -3.45
CA MET A 67 -15.13 -11.16 -3.34
C MET A 67 -14.71 -12.64 -3.30
N THR A 68 -13.63 -12.98 -3.99
CA THR A 68 -13.06 -14.34 -3.95
C THR A 68 -12.51 -14.66 -2.56
N LEU A 69 -11.74 -13.74 -1.98
CA LEU A 69 -11.19 -13.88 -0.64
C LEU A 69 -12.30 -13.91 0.43
N ALA A 70 -13.28 -13.01 0.32
CA ALA A 70 -14.44 -12.96 1.22
C ALA A 70 -15.25 -14.26 1.17
N ARG A 71 -15.44 -14.82 -0.04
CA ARG A 71 -16.09 -16.13 -0.21
C ARG A 71 -15.28 -17.25 0.43
N GLU A 72 -13.97 -17.29 0.22
CA GLU A 72 -13.12 -18.30 0.86
C GLU A 72 -13.19 -18.19 2.39
N GLN A 73 -13.11 -16.99 2.95
CA GLN A 73 -13.28 -16.77 4.40
C GLN A 73 -14.66 -17.22 4.92
N GLN A 74 -15.72 -17.01 4.14
CA GLN A 74 -17.08 -17.41 4.54
C GLN A 74 -17.31 -18.92 4.48
N PHE A 75 -16.82 -19.60 3.45
CA PHE A 75 -17.11 -21.02 3.20
C PHE A 75 -16.03 -21.97 3.73
N ASP A 76 -14.79 -21.52 3.90
CA ASP A 76 -13.65 -22.31 4.38
C ASP A 76 -12.71 -21.44 5.25
N PRO A 77 -13.18 -21.00 6.43
CA PRO A 77 -12.42 -20.11 7.32
C PRO A 77 -11.13 -20.73 7.83
N GLU A 78 -11.05 -22.06 7.97
CA GLU A 78 -9.83 -22.75 8.39
C GLU A 78 -8.73 -22.65 7.32
N ARG A 79 -9.07 -22.90 6.05
CA ARG A 79 -8.14 -22.71 4.94
C ARG A 79 -7.72 -21.25 4.80
N PHE A 80 -8.66 -20.31 4.96
CA PHE A 80 -8.35 -18.89 4.92
C PHE A 80 -7.42 -18.48 6.07
N GLY A 81 -7.69 -18.94 7.30
CA GLY A 81 -6.81 -18.74 8.45
C GLY A 81 -5.40 -19.31 8.23
N LYS A 82 -5.29 -20.51 7.64
CA LYS A 82 -3.99 -21.07 7.24
C LYS A 82 -3.26 -20.20 6.23
N LYS A 83 -3.98 -19.61 5.27
CA LYS A 83 -3.40 -18.68 4.29
C LYS A 83 -2.86 -17.41 4.95
N ILE A 84 -3.54 -16.88 5.98
CA ILE A 84 -3.04 -15.75 6.77
C ILE A 84 -1.72 -16.13 7.45
N MET A 85 -1.70 -17.25 8.19
CA MET A 85 -0.49 -17.69 8.90
C MET A 85 0.71 -17.88 7.95
N GLN A 86 0.48 -18.49 6.77
CA GLN A 86 1.52 -18.66 5.75
C GLN A 86 2.03 -17.31 5.20
N ALA A 87 1.13 -16.35 4.99
CA ALA A 87 1.52 -15.01 4.54
C ALA A 87 2.30 -14.25 5.62
N GLU A 88 1.93 -14.40 6.90
CA GLU A 88 2.66 -13.81 8.03
C GLU A 88 4.06 -14.41 8.18
N GLU A 89 4.19 -15.74 8.07
CA GLU A 89 5.48 -16.44 8.08
C GLU A 89 6.40 -15.93 6.96
N ALA A 90 5.90 -15.85 5.72
CA ALA A 90 6.64 -15.29 4.59
C ALA A 90 6.98 -13.80 4.78
N CYS A 91 6.12 -13.03 5.43
CA CYS A 91 6.38 -11.64 5.75
C CYS A 91 7.53 -11.49 6.77
N VAL A 92 7.58 -12.35 7.78
CA VAL A 92 8.68 -12.39 8.75
C VAL A 92 9.99 -12.80 8.06
N GLU A 93 9.98 -13.84 7.25
CA GLU A 93 11.17 -14.30 6.51
C GLU A 93 11.75 -13.19 5.61
N THR A 94 10.89 -12.55 4.81
CA THR A 94 11.31 -11.45 3.93
C THR A 94 11.78 -10.22 4.71
N ARG A 95 11.22 -9.96 5.90
CA ARG A 95 11.70 -8.90 6.80
C ARG A 95 13.11 -9.18 7.28
N GLU A 96 13.40 -10.40 7.71
CA GLU A 96 14.74 -10.80 8.16
C GLU A 96 15.76 -10.68 7.03
N ASN A 97 15.43 -11.16 5.83
CA ASN A 97 16.26 -11.02 4.64
C ASN A 97 16.55 -9.55 4.31
N MET A 98 15.54 -8.67 4.41
CA MET A 98 15.72 -7.22 4.22
C MET A 98 16.65 -6.62 5.28
N LEU A 99 16.50 -7.00 6.56
CA LEU A 99 17.34 -6.49 7.64
C LEU A 99 18.80 -6.94 7.48
N GLN A 100 19.03 -8.20 7.09
CA GLN A 100 20.37 -8.70 6.78
C GLN A 100 20.99 -7.95 5.59
N ALA A 101 20.25 -7.81 4.48
CA ALA A 101 20.69 -7.05 3.31
C ALA A 101 21.07 -5.61 3.66
N ARG A 102 20.27 -4.97 4.53
CA ARG A 102 20.54 -3.62 5.04
C ARG A 102 21.83 -3.56 5.84
N GLN A 103 22.03 -4.49 6.78
CA GLN A 103 23.22 -4.54 7.61
C GLN A 103 24.49 -4.75 6.77
N HIS A 104 24.43 -5.61 5.76
CA HIS A 104 25.52 -5.82 4.81
C HIS A 104 25.83 -4.55 4.01
N TYR A 105 24.79 -3.87 3.50
CA TYR A 105 24.94 -2.61 2.78
C TYR A 105 25.60 -1.53 3.65
N GLU A 106 25.10 -1.30 4.86
CA GLU A 106 25.63 -0.28 5.79
C GLU A 106 27.09 -0.58 6.18
N THR A 107 27.44 -1.86 6.38
CA THR A 107 28.82 -2.27 6.72
C THR A 107 29.81 -1.99 5.60
N VAL A 108 29.42 -2.20 4.34
CA VAL A 108 30.30 -1.98 3.17
C VAL A 108 30.34 -0.50 2.78
N GLN A 109 29.22 0.22 2.90
CA GLN A 109 29.16 1.67 2.71
C GLN A 109 30.14 2.39 3.63
N ASN A 110 30.22 1.98 4.90
CA ASN A 110 31.14 2.56 5.88
C ASN A 110 32.63 2.28 5.57
N LYS A 111 32.94 1.28 4.73
CA LYS A 111 34.31 0.89 4.35
C LYS A 111 34.79 1.53 3.03
N GLN A 112 33.98 2.40 2.40
CA GLN A 112 34.31 3.17 1.19
C GLN A 112 34.76 2.34 -0.05
N ASN A 113 34.35 1.07 -0.16
CA ASN A 113 34.66 0.26 -1.34
C ASN A 113 33.57 0.39 -2.42
N ILE A 114 33.73 1.39 -3.30
CA ILE A 114 32.67 1.94 -4.16
C ILE A 114 32.04 0.90 -5.12
N ALA A 115 32.82 -0.05 -5.65
CA ALA A 115 32.34 -1.00 -6.66
C ALA A 115 31.34 -2.05 -6.12
N ASP A 116 31.40 -2.39 -4.82
CA ASP A 116 30.49 -3.35 -4.19
C ASP A 116 29.24 -2.69 -3.59
N VAL A 117 29.27 -1.37 -3.36
CA VAL A 117 28.17 -0.62 -2.72
C VAL A 117 26.92 -0.59 -3.60
N ASP A 118 27.06 -0.41 -4.90
CA ASP A 118 25.90 -0.32 -5.80
C ASP A 118 25.16 -1.65 -5.93
N LYS A 119 25.88 -2.77 -6.05
CA LYS A 119 25.27 -4.10 -6.08
C LYS A 119 24.55 -4.44 -4.77
N LEU A 120 25.16 -4.10 -3.64
CA LEU A 120 24.55 -4.32 -2.33
C LEU A 120 23.32 -3.42 -2.11
N LYS A 121 23.35 -2.19 -2.63
CA LYS A 121 22.20 -1.29 -2.62
C LYS A 121 21.04 -1.86 -3.41
N GLU A 122 21.31 -2.40 -4.61
CA GLU A 122 20.31 -3.06 -5.44
C GLU A 122 19.71 -4.27 -4.72
N TYR A 123 20.56 -5.13 -4.14
CA TYR A 123 20.11 -6.29 -3.36
C TYR A 123 19.21 -5.87 -2.17
N TYR A 124 19.60 -4.83 -1.43
CA TYR A 124 18.77 -4.28 -0.36
C TYR A 124 17.41 -3.78 -0.87
N HIS A 125 17.37 -3.06 -1.99
CA HIS A 125 16.10 -2.58 -2.56
C HIS A 125 15.20 -3.73 -3.05
N VAL A 126 15.77 -4.80 -3.59
CA VAL A 126 15.03 -6.01 -3.97
C VAL A 126 14.42 -6.67 -2.73
N ALA A 127 15.22 -6.87 -1.67
CA ALA A 127 14.74 -7.46 -0.42
C ALA A 127 13.67 -6.57 0.26
N GLN A 128 13.86 -5.25 0.24
CA GLN A 128 12.89 -4.29 0.73
C GLN A 128 11.56 -4.37 -0.04
N ARG A 129 11.61 -4.47 -1.37
CA ARG A 129 10.41 -4.61 -2.20
C ARG A 129 9.68 -5.93 -1.90
N ALA A 130 10.42 -7.03 -1.77
CA ALA A 130 9.84 -8.33 -1.41
C ALA A 130 9.11 -8.27 -0.07
N TYR A 131 9.71 -7.63 0.94
CA TYR A 131 9.07 -7.42 2.23
C TYR A 131 7.79 -6.57 2.14
N GLN A 132 7.80 -5.47 1.37
CA GLN A 132 6.58 -4.66 1.19
C GLN A 132 5.46 -5.45 0.52
N ILE A 133 5.77 -6.26 -0.51
CA ILE A 133 4.78 -7.11 -1.19
C ILE A 133 4.15 -8.09 -0.20
N GLN A 134 4.95 -8.79 0.62
CA GLN A 134 4.42 -9.74 1.60
C GLN A 134 3.60 -9.04 2.69
N ARG A 135 4.07 -7.88 3.15
CA ARG A 135 3.34 -7.07 4.13
C ARG A 135 1.98 -6.61 3.58
N GLU A 136 1.93 -6.16 2.33
CA GLU A 136 0.68 -5.78 1.67
C GLU A 136 -0.27 -6.97 1.55
N GLN A 137 0.24 -8.16 1.20
CA GLN A 137 -0.57 -9.38 1.14
C GLN A 137 -1.21 -9.72 2.49
N VAL A 138 -0.45 -9.66 3.59
CA VAL A 138 -0.97 -9.85 4.95
C VAL A 138 -2.06 -8.83 5.26
N HIS A 139 -1.81 -7.54 4.98
CA HIS A 139 -2.79 -6.48 5.22
C HIS A 139 -4.10 -6.70 4.46
N ILE A 140 -4.03 -7.14 3.19
CA ILE A 140 -5.21 -7.45 2.38
C ILE A 140 -6.01 -8.60 3.01
N LEU A 141 -5.34 -9.69 3.40
CA LEU A 141 -6.02 -10.85 3.99
C LEU A 141 -6.69 -10.48 5.32
N LEU A 142 -6.01 -9.70 6.17
CA LEU A 142 -6.56 -9.23 7.44
C LEU A 142 -7.72 -8.24 7.24
N ALA A 143 -7.68 -7.39 6.21
CA ALA A 143 -8.77 -6.50 5.88
C ALA A 143 -10.06 -7.28 5.57
N VAL A 144 -9.96 -8.38 4.83
CA VAL A 144 -11.11 -9.26 4.53
C VAL A 144 -11.72 -9.85 5.81
N VAL A 145 -10.90 -10.30 6.77
CA VAL A 145 -11.38 -10.82 8.06
C VAL A 145 -12.09 -9.72 8.85
N SER A 146 -11.50 -8.53 8.92
CA SER A 146 -12.01 -7.42 9.74
C SER A 146 -13.42 -6.96 9.36
N LEU A 147 -13.83 -7.19 8.11
CA LEU A 147 -15.15 -6.83 7.59
C LEU A 147 -16.16 -7.97 7.67
N SER A 148 -15.67 -9.18 7.88
CA SER A 148 -16.49 -10.40 7.96
C SER A 148 -16.82 -10.77 9.40
N SER A 149 -16.18 -10.13 10.40
CA SER A 149 -16.49 -10.32 11.81
C SER A 149 -17.72 -9.48 12.19
N PRO A 150 -18.83 -10.09 12.63
CA PRO A 150 -19.89 -9.32 13.29
C PRO A 150 -19.33 -8.66 14.55
N GLU A 151 -19.77 -7.42 14.83
CA GLU A 151 -19.54 -6.73 16.11
C GLU A 151 -20.13 -7.52 17.29
#